data_AF-A0A6V8DH00-F1
#
_entry.id   AF-A0A6V8DH00-F1
#
_cell.length_a   1.000
_cell.length_b   1.000
_cell.length_c   1.000
_cell.angle_alpha   90.00
_cell.angle_beta   90.00
_cell.angle_gamma   90.00
#
_symmetry.space_group_name_H-M   'P 1'
#
loop_
_entity.id
_entity.type
_entity.pdbx_description
1 polymer ?
#
loop_
_entity_poly.entity_id
_entity_poly.type
_entity_poly.pdbx_seq_one_letter_code
_entity_poly.pdbx_strand_id
1 'polypeptide(L)' 'ADAALMMNHGMDGVFVGSGIFKSSDPANTAEAIVMATHHYNDPSIVSEACSMIGEAMPGLEIETLEVRLEERGW' A
#
# COMPACT_ATOMS: atom_id res chain seq x y z
N ALA A 1 -6.18 1.56 1.84
CA ALA A 1 -6.76 0.44 2.61
C ALA A 1 -5.67 -0.55 3.07
N ASP A 2 -4.84 -1.05 2.16
CA ASP A 2 -3.84 -2.10 2.45
C ASP A 2 -2.87 -1.77 3.60
N ALA A 3 -2.39 -0.52 3.65
CA ALA A 3 -1.54 -0.08 4.77
C ALA A 3 -2.24 -0.24 6.13
N ALA A 4 -3.50 0.21 6.23
CA ALA A 4 -4.30 0.07 7.44
C ALA A 4 -4.60 -1.40 7.79
N LEU A 5 -4.81 -2.25 6.78
CA LEU A 5 -4.98 -3.69 6.98
C LEU A 5 -3.76 -4.32 7.65
N MET A 6 -2.55 -3.99 7.18
CA MET A 6 -1.31 -4.50 7.78
C MET A 6 -1.14 -4.05 9.23
N MET A 7 -1.46 -2.80 9.54
CA MET A 7 -1.42 -2.31 10.92
C MET A 7 -2.45 -3.04 11.82
N ASN A 8 -3.66 -3.32 11.31
CA ASN A 8 -4.66 -4.12 12.04
C ASN A 8 -4.21 -5.56 12.32
N HIS A 9 -3.29 -6.10 11.52
CA HIS A 9 -2.66 -7.41 11.78
C HIS A 9 -1.50 -7.35 12.79
N GLY A 10 -1.27 -6.20 13.43
CA GLY A 10 -0.27 -6.04 14.49
C GLY A 10 1.15 -5.77 13.99
N MET A 11 1.30 -5.27 12.76
CA MET A 11 2.60 -4.86 12.23
C MET A 11 3.03 -3.51 12.84
N ASP A 12 4.34 -3.34 13.08
CA ASP A 12 4.90 -2.08 13.59
C ASP A 12 4.96 -0.96 12.53
N GLY A 13 4.86 -1.32 11.25
CA GLY A 13 4.91 -0.40 10.13
C GLY A 13 4.82 -1.12 8.78
N VAL A 14 4.80 -0.33 7.70
CA VAL A 14 4.69 -0.83 6.32
C VAL A 14 5.81 -0.28 5.44
N PHE A 15 6.31 -1.10 4.51
CA PHE A 15 7.22 -0.68 3.46
C PHE A 15 6.45 -0.57 2.14
N VAL A 16 6.52 0.60 1.49
CA VAL A 16 5.89 0.81 0.19
C VAL A 16 6.89 1.48 -0.76
N GLY A 17 7.19 0.81 -1.88
CA GLY A 17 8.00 1.35 -2.96
C GLY A 17 7.17 1.60 -4.21
N SER A 18 6.90 0.52 -4.94
CA SER A 18 6.21 0.60 -6.23
C SER A 18 4.81 1.20 -6.16
N GLY A 19 4.05 0.91 -5.10
CA GLY A 19 2.72 1.47 -4.89
C GLY A 19 2.69 3.01 -4.82
N ILE A 20 3.78 3.65 -4.38
CA ILE A 20 3.92 5.11 -4.37
C ILE A 20 4.48 5.57 -5.71
N PHE A 21 5.67 5.08 -6.09
CA PHE A 21 6.44 5.67 -7.20
C PHE A 21 5.94 5.31 -8.60
N LYS A 22 5.07 4.30 -8.72
CA LYS A 22 4.42 3.92 -9.99
C LYS A 22 2.94 4.29 -10.04
N SER A 23 2.46 5.06 -9.06
CA SER A 23 1.11 5.65 -9.08
C SER A 23 1.04 6.84 -10.04
N SER A 24 -0.17 7.29 -10.36
CA SER A 24 -0.39 8.50 -11.17
C SER A 24 0.02 9.80 -10.46
N ASP A 25 -0.01 9.82 -9.12
CA ASP A 25 0.40 10.96 -8.29
C ASP A 25 1.15 10.45 -7.03
N PRO A 26 2.49 10.33 -7.09
CA PRO A 26 3.28 9.77 -6.01
C PRO A 26 3.22 10.57 -4.70
N ALA A 27 3.13 11.90 -4.76
CA ALA A 27 3.16 12.72 -3.55
C ALA A 27 1.88 12.54 -2.74
N ASN A 28 0.74 12.66 -3.43
CA ASN A 28 -0.57 12.46 -2.83
C ASN A 28 -0.78 10.99 -2.39
N THR A 29 -0.28 10.03 -3.15
CA THR A 29 -0.31 8.61 -2.76
C THR A 29 0.50 8.33 -1.50
N ALA A 30 1.68 8.95 -1.36
CA ALA A 30 2.48 8.83 -0.15
C ALA A 30 1.75 9.42 1.07
N GLU A 31 1.14 10.59 0.93
CA GLU A 31 0.37 11.24 2.00
C GLU A 31 -0.83 10.38 2.42
N ALA A 32 -1.59 9.86 1.45
CA ALA A 32 -2.71 8.95 1.71
C ALA A 32 -2.27 7.67 2.45
N ILE A 33 -1.12 7.07 2.09
CA ILE A 33 -0.60 5.89 2.78
C ILE A 33 -0.17 6.22 4.21
N VAL A 34 0.48 7.37 4.43
CA VAL A 34 0.86 7.82 5.77
C VAL A 34 -0.38 8.04 6.64
N MET A 35 -1.40 8.73 6.11
CA MET A 35 -2.67 8.98 6.78
C MET A 35 -3.39 7.68 7.14
N ALA A 36 -3.49 6.74 6.20
CA ALA A 36 -4.10 5.43 6.43
C ALA A 36 -3.33 4.56 7.43
N THR A 37 -1.99 4.66 7.45
CA THR A 37 -1.14 3.93 8.42
C THR A 37 -1.31 4.51 9.82
N HIS A 38 -1.32 5.84 9.94
CA HIS A 38 -1.42 6.51 11.24
C HIS A 38 -2.80 6.33 11.89
N HIS A 39 -3.87 6.40 11.10
CA HIS A 39 -5.26 6.31 11.55
C HIS A 39 -5.93 4.98 11.19
N TYR A 40 -5.16 3.88 11.17
CA TYR A 40 -5.62 2.58 10.66
C TYR A 40 -6.87 2.01 11.37
N ASN A 41 -7.20 2.51 12.56
CA ASN A 41 -8.33 2.11 13.38
C ASN A 41 -9.56 3.04 13.26
N ASP A 42 -9.48 4.12 12.47
CA ASP A 42 -10.61 5.00 12.15
C ASP A 42 -11.06 4.75 10.69
N PRO A 43 -12.18 4.02 10.49
CA PRO A 43 -12.67 3.72 9.14
C PRO A 43 -13.00 4.96 8.31
N SER A 44 -13.36 6.08 8.94
CA SER A 44 -13.73 7.31 8.25
C SER A 44 -12.50 7.95 7.62
N ILE A 45 -11.41 8.05 8.38
CA ILE A 45 -10.14 8.60 7.92
C ILE A 45 -9.49 7.68 6.88
N VAL A 46 -9.57 6.37 7.06
CA VAL A 46 -9.08 5.41 6.06
C VAL A 46 -9.86 5.56 4.74
N SER A 47 -11.17 5.77 4.80
CA SER A 47 -11.99 6.02 3.60
C SER A 47 -11.60 7.34 2.91
N GLU A 48 -11.35 8.40 3.68
CA GLU A 48 -10.86 9.68 3.16
C GLU A 48 -9.51 9.50 2.44
N ALA A 49 -8.54 8.85 3.10
CA ALA A 49 -7.24 8.53 2.50
C ALA A 49 -7.38 7.71 1.21
N CYS A 50 -8.33 6.78 1.12
CA CYS A 50 -8.58 6.02 -0.11
C CYS A 50 -9.16 6.87 -1.24
N SER A 51 -9.90 7.94 -0.92
CA SER A 51 -10.45 8.86 -1.92
C SER A 51 -9.42 9.87 -2.44
N MET A 52 -8.32 10.08 -1.70
CA MET A 52 -7.23 10.95 -2.14
C MET A 52 -6.49 10.35 -3.34
N ILE A 53 -6.36 9.02 -3.40
CA ILE A 53 -5.53 8.33 -4.38
C ILE A 53 -6.22 8.26 -5.75
N GLY A 54 -5.46 8.49 -6.81
CA GLY A 54 -5.89 8.28 -8.19
C GLY A 54 -5.88 6.81 -8.60
N GLU A 55 -5.49 6.52 -9.84
CA GLU A 55 -5.36 5.13 -10.28
C GLU A 55 -4.20 4.43 -9.55
N ALA A 56 -4.54 3.29 -8.93
CA ALA A 56 -3.56 2.44 -8.28
C ALA A 56 -2.65 1.76 -9.31
N MET A 57 -1.44 1.39 -8.86
CA MET A 57 -0.50 0.63 -9.68
C MET A 57 -1.13 -0.70 -10.14
N PRO A 58 -1.00 -1.07 -11.43
CA PRO A 58 -1.42 -2.38 -11.90
C PRO A 58 -0.58 -3.49 -11.26
N GLY A 59 -1.25 -4.54 -10.79
CA GLY A 59 -0.61 -5.76 -10.30
C GLY A 59 -0.04 -6.60 -11.44
N LEU A 60 0.90 -7.47 -11.10
CA LEU A 60 1.38 -8.54 -11.98
C LEU A 60 0.84 -9.87 -11.47
N GLU A 61 0.38 -10.71 -12.39
CA GLU A 61 -0.06 -12.08 -12.07
C GLU A 61 1.12 -12.93 -11.63
N ILE A 62 0.91 -13.81 -10.66
CA ILE A 62 1.99 -14.61 -10.06
C ILE A 62 2.74 -15.44 -11.10
N GLU A 63 2.01 -16.01 -12.08
CA GLU A 63 2.59 -16.82 -13.16
C GLU A 63 3.52 -16.02 -14.09
N THR A 64 3.39 -14.69 -14.08
CA THR A 64 4.15 -13.78 -14.94
C THR A 64 5.35 -13.13 -14.23
N LEU A 65 5.56 -13.43 -12.95
CA LEU A 65 6.68 -12.89 -12.18
C LEU A 65 8.00 -13.54 -12.60
N GLU A 66 8.98 -12.72 -12.97
CA GLU A 66 10.34 -13.20 -13.28
C GLU A 66 11.08 -13.78 -12.07
N VAL A 67 10.76 -13.30 -10.86
CA VAL A 67 11.37 -13.73 -9.61
C VAL A 67 10.29 -13.84 -8.53
N ARG A 68 10.21 -14.99 -7.86
CA ARG A 68 9.21 -15.26 -6.81
C ARG A 68 9.84 -15.19 -5.43
N LEU A 69 9.02 -14.92 -4.41
CA LEU A 69 9.51 -14.88 -3.02
C LEU A 69 10.11 -16.21 -2.56
N GLU A 70 9.60 -17.34 -3.05
CA GLU A 70 10.11 -18.68 -2.72
C GLU A 70 11.56 -18.91 -3.21
N GLU A 71 11.97 -18.24 -4.28
CA GLU A 71 13.32 -18.33 -4.85
C GLU A 71 14.32 -17.41 -4.13
N ARG A 72 13.80 -16.46 -3.33
CA ARG A 72 14.57 -15.50 -2.53
C ARG A 72 14.68 -15.92 -1.06
N GLY A 73 14.04 -17.04 -0.69
CA GLY A 73 14.20 -17.69 0.61
C GLY A 73 15.63 -18.17 0.84
N TRP A 74 16.00 -18.34 2.12
CA TRP A 74 17.38 -18.41 2.60
C TRP A 74 18.30 -19.41 1.89
#